data_AF-A0A429BMJ5-F1
#
_entry.id   AF-A0A429BMJ5-F1
#
_cell.length_a   1.000
_cell.length_b   1.000
_cell.length_c   1.000
_cell.angle_alpha   90.00
_cell.angle_beta   90.00
_cell.angle_gamma   90.00
#
_symmetry.space_group_name_H-M   'P 1'
#
loop_
_entity.id
_entity.type
_entity.pdbx_description
1 polymer ?
#
loop_
_entity_poly.entity_id
_entity_poly.type
_entity_poly.pdbx_seq_one_letter_code
_entity_poly.pdbx_strand_id
1 'polypeptide(L)'
;MTKRPNPKTGKRERTKLYGKGKRYRVAGIPGVRKRSFDTLDKAKEWKNTTITATKKKEFLDDREGEILLGDYIADMWWPNCEYDDSTADTMKRKIFKHIVDTALGRTSMNVIDDDHLKAWKKELKSRGLADSTMEVMWTHLSTIFKSAVGKRISKNPCSAADKNVRPKGTGDTKARAWTSEEAIAIREAMRPRYRIVGDLGVHAGQRQGEAFAFSPDDVDEERMLVHVRRQLVWTKNGGDPYFKLPKGKKERSAPLSAGLLKRIREHEEKFPPVSVTLPWKGPGNDGRPTATVRLMATTHWGNCIRVTGFNERIMKPALAGAGLIAPRDESSAWGWEKSREMMHHRWRHTYASVQLGAGEDPVSVSHWMGHASVTITLEIYAHFMPDNGMRGRTAMDAWLNRSTPVPPAAADLHAVERLDFTSFAKLALPPGAVQGPTELFVTGARYGGAWAVGVQLDPTGLLLGEIRTEPSADPDRALATGLGWLEEYCEGSGLAVARATNLSEDLPAELRPHQVLGRFLVVPSEGVT
;
A
#
# COMPACT_ATOMS: atom_id res chain seq x y z
N MET A 1 35.44 -35.27 46.64
CA MET A 1 36.86 -34.91 46.82
C MET A 1 37.18 -34.82 48.30
N THR A 2 37.12 -35.95 49.00
CA THR A 2 37.26 -36.00 50.46
C THR A 2 38.44 -36.85 50.82
N LYS A 3 38.98 -36.59 52.02
CA LYS A 3 39.84 -37.54 52.70
C LYS A 3 39.05 -38.86 52.83
N ARG A 4 39.54 -39.96 52.27
CA ARG A 4 38.89 -41.26 52.41
C ARG A 4 39.39 -41.90 53.71
N PRO A 5 38.54 -42.57 54.49
CA PRO A 5 39.02 -43.34 55.63
C PRO A 5 39.99 -44.41 55.09
N ASN A 6 41.20 -44.45 55.62
CA ASN A 6 42.11 -45.54 55.32
C ASN A 6 41.53 -46.81 55.98
N PRO A 7 41.22 -47.87 55.21
CA PRO A 7 40.54 -49.04 55.73
C PRO A 7 41.33 -49.81 56.81
N LYS A 8 42.64 -49.56 56.97
CA LYS A 8 43.48 -50.18 58.01
C LYS A 8 43.66 -49.34 59.27
N THR A 9 43.63 -48.00 59.17
CA THR A 9 44.01 -47.11 60.28
C THR A 9 42.86 -46.22 60.76
N GLY A 10 41.72 -46.23 60.07
CA GLY A 10 40.56 -45.38 60.37
C GLY A 10 40.78 -43.87 60.16
N LYS A 11 42.04 -43.42 60.03
CA LYS A 11 42.41 -42.03 59.79
C LYS A 11 42.04 -41.63 58.36
N ARG A 12 41.45 -40.43 58.21
CA ARG A 12 41.03 -39.92 56.90
C ARG A 12 42.25 -39.35 56.16
N GLU A 13 42.69 -40.02 55.10
CA GLU A 13 43.85 -39.63 54.31
C GLU A 13 43.46 -38.82 53.07
N ARG A 14 44.30 -37.83 52.71
CA ARG A 14 44.08 -36.95 51.57
C ARG A 14 44.14 -37.77 50.27
N THR A 15 43.08 -37.71 49.47
CA THR A 15 43.05 -38.34 48.15
C THR A 15 43.93 -37.59 47.14
N LYS A 16 44.32 -38.21 46.02
CA LYS A 16 45.09 -37.54 44.94
C LYS A 16 44.42 -36.28 44.36
N LEU A 17 43.12 -36.12 44.60
CA LEU A 17 42.30 -34.96 44.21
C LEU A 17 42.05 -33.97 45.36
N TYR A 18 42.69 -34.17 46.53
CA TYR A 18 42.56 -33.28 47.67
C TYR A 18 43.19 -31.91 47.36
N GLY A 19 42.38 -30.85 47.43
CA GLY A 19 42.77 -29.50 47.01
C GLY A 19 42.67 -29.23 45.50
N LYS A 20 42.18 -30.19 44.69
CA LYS A 20 42.01 -30.04 43.24
C LYS A 20 40.52 -30.14 42.85
N GLY A 21 39.95 -29.05 42.34
CA GLY A 21 38.58 -28.96 41.82
C GLY A 21 37.52 -28.49 42.83
N LYS A 22 36.28 -28.32 42.36
CA LYS A 22 35.16 -27.74 43.12
C LYS A 22 34.60 -28.71 44.18
N ARG A 23 34.54 -28.29 45.44
CA ARG A 23 34.26 -29.17 46.60
C ARG A 23 32.78 -29.51 46.82
N TYR A 24 31.86 -28.61 46.46
CA TYR A 24 30.44 -28.73 46.74
C TYR A 24 29.66 -28.98 45.45
N ARG A 25 28.67 -29.87 45.46
CA ARG A 25 27.87 -30.21 44.28
C ARG A 25 26.38 -30.20 44.62
N VAL A 26 25.60 -29.46 43.85
CA VAL A 26 24.14 -29.46 43.92
C VAL A 26 23.60 -30.39 42.83
N ALA A 27 22.71 -31.30 43.22
CA ALA A 27 22.07 -32.29 42.34
C ALA A 27 20.67 -32.64 42.89
N GLY A 28 19.83 -33.27 42.07
CA GLY A 28 18.52 -33.78 42.49
C GLY A 28 17.36 -32.76 42.43
N ILE A 29 17.55 -31.60 41.81
CA ILE A 29 16.45 -30.67 41.50
C ILE A 29 15.85 -31.11 40.14
N PRO A 30 14.54 -31.43 40.05
CA PRO A 30 13.91 -31.86 38.80
C PRO A 30 14.11 -30.84 37.68
N GLY A 31 14.53 -31.30 36.50
CA GLY A 31 14.77 -30.43 35.32
C GLY A 31 16.07 -29.61 35.37
N VAL A 32 16.91 -29.75 36.40
CA VAL A 32 18.14 -28.95 36.58
C VAL A 32 19.39 -29.83 36.50
N ARG A 33 20.37 -29.45 35.67
CA ARG A 33 21.66 -30.15 35.58
C ARG A 33 22.50 -29.93 36.83
N LYS A 34 23.27 -30.95 37.22
CA LYS A 34 24.21 -30.87 38.36
C LYS A 34 25.24 -29.74 38.14
N ARG A 35 25.50 -28.95 39.18
CA ARG A 35 26.49 -27.85 39.20
C ARG A 35 27.39 -27.96 40.43
N SER A 36 28.68 -27.67 40.26
CA SER A 36 29.68 -27.75 41.34
C SER A 36 30.26 -26.37 41.66
N PHE A 37 30.57 -26.14 42.94
CA PHE A 37 30.95 -24.86 43.54
C PHE A 37 32.16 -25.02 44.47
N ASP A 38 32.92 -23.94 44.61
CA ASP A 38 34.13 -23.90 45.45
C ASP A 38 33.80 -23.80 46.94
N THR A 39 32.73 -23.08 47.28
CA THR A 39 32.27 -22.85 48.67
C THR A 39 30.86 -23.40 48.90
N LEU A 40 30.56 -23.72 50.16
CA LEU A 40 29.24 -24.22 50.56
C LEU A 40 28.16 -23.14 50.39
N ASP A 41 28.50 -21.88 50.69
CA ASP A 41 27.52 -20.78 50.66
C ASP A 41 27.07 -20.49 49.23
N LYS A 42 27.99 -20.42 48.26
CA LYS A 42 27.64 -20.31 46.83
C LYS A 42 26.76 -21.47 46.36
N ALA A 43 27.01 -22.69 46.86
CA ALA A 43 26.18 -23.84 46.54
C ALA A 43 24.76 -23.74 47.14
N LYS A 44 24.64 -23.26 48.39
CA LYS A 44 23.34 -23.05 49.06
C LYS A 44 22.54 -21.94 48.42
N GLU A 45 23.16 -20.80 48.15
CA GLU A 45 22.55 -19.66 47.49
C GLU A 45 22.02 -20.05 46.11
N TRP A 46 22.88 -20.65 45.27
CA TRP A 46 22.45 -21.14 43.95
C TRP A 46 21.32 -22.16 44.06
N LYS A 47 21.39 -23.12 45.01
CA LYS A 47 20.33 -24.10 45.24
C LYS A 47 19.00 -23.41 45.58
N ASN A 48 19.00 -22.45 46.48
CA ASN A 48 17.80 -21.76 46.93
C ASN A 48 17.17 -20.93 45.81
N THR A 49 17.99 -20.15 45.10
CA THR A 49 17.53 -19.36 43.94
C THR A 49 16.98 -20.26 42.84
N THR A 50 17.65 -21.38 42.57
CA THR A 50 17.22 -22.37 41.56
C THR A 50 15.90 -23.02 41.95
N ILE A 51 15.73 -23.49 43.20
CA ILE A 51 14.47 -24.07 43.67
C ILE A 51 13.31 -23.06 43.52
N THR A 52 13.54 -21.80 43.87
CA THR A 52 12.53 -20.74 43.72
C THR A 52 12.18 -20.52 42.25
N ALA A 53 13.17 -20.42 41.36
CA ALA A 53 12.94 -20.26 39.92
C ALA A 53 12.23 -21.49 39.30
N THR A 54 12.59 -22.71 39.71
CA THR A 54 11.93 -23.94 39.25
C THR A 54 10.47 -23.99 39.70
N LYS A 55 10.17 -23.59 40.95
CA LYS A 55 8.78 -23.49 41.45
C LYS A 55 7.94 -22.49 40.65
N LYS A 56 8.56 -21.39 40.21
CA LYS A 56 7.92 -20.40 39.33
C LYS A 56 7.88 -20.80 37.86
N LYS A 57 8.46 -21.96 37.49
CA LYS A 57 8.67 -22.38 36.08
C LYS A 57 9.49 -21.37 35.26
N GLU A 58 10.35 -20.60 35.92
CA GLU A 58 11.20 -19.57 35.32
C GLU A 58 12.68 -19.98 35.25
N PHE A 59 13.02 -21.18 35.76
CA PHE A 59 14.40 -21.65 35.75
C PHE A 59 14.89 -21.90 34.32
N LEU A 60 16.00 -21.25 33.99
CA LEU A 60 16.77 -21.47 32.77
C LEU A 60 18.23 -21.74 33.17
N ASP A 61 18.82 -22.82 32.65
CA ASP A 61 20.25 -23.11 32.87
C ASP A 61 21.08 -22.22 31.92
N ASP A 62 22.00 -21.42 32.45
CA ASP A 62 22.88 -20.51 31.70
C ASP A 62 23.60 -21.19 30.53
N ARG A 63 23.87 -22.50 30.67
CA ARG A 63 24.52 -23.34 29.66
C ARG A 63 23.69 -23.50 28.40
N GLU A 64 22.37 -23.38 28.50
CA GLU A 64 21.49 -23.48 27.32
C GLU A 64 21.74 -22.34 26.34
N GLY A 65 22.23 -21.19 26.82
CA GLY A 65 22.58 -20.03 26.01
C GLY A 65 24.07 -19.91 25.64
N GLU A 66 24.91 -20.90 26.00
CA GLU A 66 26.32 -20.93 25.58
C GLU A 66 26.48 -21.19 24.07
N ILE A 67 25.43 -21.71 23.42
CA ILE A 67 25.35 -21.85 21.96
C ILE A 67 25.60 -20.50 21.27
N LEU A 68 26.34 -20.53 20.17
CA LEU A 68 26.57 -19.34 19.35
C LEU A 68 25.26 -18.92 18.67
N LEU A 69 25.05 -17.61 18.53
CA LEU A 69 23.86 -17.09 17.86
C LEU A 69 23.72 -17.62 16.43
N GLY A 70 24.84 -17.73 15.70
CA GLY A 70 24.89 -18.25 14.34
C GLY A 70 24.42 -19.70 14.25
N ASP A 71 24.92 -20.57 15.13
CA ASP A 71 24.54 -21.98 15.19
C ASP A 71 23.07 -22.14 15.57
N TYR A 72 22.59 -21.37 16.56
CA TYR A 72 21.17 -21.35 16.89
C TYR A 72 20.31 -20.96 15.69
N ILE A 73 20.71 -19.94 14.92
CA ILE A 73 19.99 -19.50 13.74
C ILE A 73 19.99 -20.60 12.67
N ALA A 74 21.16 -21.15 12.35
CA ALA A 74 21.34 -22.07 11.24
C ALA A 74 20.68 -23.44 11.50
N ASP A 75 20.86 -23.98 12.70
CA ASP A 75 20.54 -25.38 13.00
C ASP A 75 19.19 -25.54 13.70
N MET A 76 18.70 -24.49 14.38
CA MET A 76 17.49 -24.59 15.20
C MET A 76 16.38 -23.64 14.77
N TRP A 77 16.67 -22.37 14.56
CA TRP A 77 15.63 -21.37 14.30
C TRP A 77 15.18 -21.36 12.85
N TRP A 78 16.11 -21.29 11.90
CA TRP A 78 15.81 -21.21 10.47
C TRP A 78 15.03 -22.43 9.96
N PRO A 79 15.40 -23.69 10.29
CA PRO A 79 14.68 -24.87 9.81
C PRO A 79 13.22 -24.95 10.28
N ASN A 80 12.89 -24.30 11.40
CA ASN A 80 11.55 -24.28 11.98
C ASN A 80 10.71 -23.06 11.54
N CYS A 81 11.23 -22.21 10.64
CA CYS A 81 10.51 -21.07 10.13
C CYS A 81 9.66 -21.42 8.90
N GLU A 82 8.37 -21.06 8.94
CA GLU A 82 7.47 -21.19 7.79
C GLU A 82 7.29 -19.85 7.08
N TYR A 83 7.77 -19.75 5.85
CA TYR A 83 7.64 -18.57 4.99
C TYR A 83 7.28 -18.99 3.55
N ASP A 84 6.69 -18.08 2.77
CA ASP A 84 6.56 -18.30 1.33
C ASP A 84 7.93 -18.34 0.63
N ASP A 85 8.08 -19.16 -0.41
CA ASP A 85 9.36 -19.45 -1.08
C ASP A 85 10.19 -18.21 -1.46
N SER A 86 9.52 -17.11 -1.81
CA SER A 86 10.17 -15.88 -2.27
C SER A 86 10.66 -15.02 -1.09
N THR A 87 9.87 -14.93 -0.03
CA THR A 87 10.21 -14.21 1.21
C THR A 87 11.29 -14.96 1.99
N ALA A 88 11.18 -16.29 2.09
CA ALA A 88 12.10 -17.15 2.82
C ALA A 88 13.56 -16.92 2.40
N ASP A 89 13.82 -16.87 1.10
CA ASP A 89 15.19 -16.78 0.57
C ASP A 89 15.85 -15.43 0.77
N THR A 90 15.07 -14.37 0.48
CA THR A 90 15.54 -13.00 0.65
C THR A 90 15.87 -12.75 2.11
N MET A 91 15.01 -13.27 3.01
CA MET A 91 15.22 -13.20 4.44
C MET A 91 16.41 -14.06 4.88
N LYS A 92 16.53 -15.31 4.40
CA LYS A 92 17.67 -16.21 4.67
C LYS A 92 18.98 -15.53 4.34
N ARG A 93 19.12 -15.07 3.08
CA ARG A 93 20.35 -14.45 2.59
C ARG A 93 20.74 -13.24 3.44
N LYS A 94 19.77 -12.41 3.80
CA LYS A 94 20.03 -11.23 4.64
C LYS A 94 20.44 -11.62 6.07
N ILE A 95 19.71 -12.54 6.71
CA ILE A 95 20.01 -13.01 8.06
C ILE A 95 21.37 -13.68 8.12
N PHE A 96 21.68 -14.59 7.20
CA PHE A 96 22.96 -15.27 7.18
C PHE A 96 24.10 -14.27 6.94
N LYS A 97 24.00 -13.45 5.90
CA LYS A 97 25.05 -12.47 5.56
C LYS A 97 25.27 -11.39 6.62
N HIS A 98 24.20 -10.94 7.28
CA HIS A 98 24.24 -9.75 8.15
C HIS A 98 24.05 -10.05 9.64
N ILE A 99 23.78 -11.29 10.04
CA ILE A 99 23.74 -11.72 11.44
C ILE A 99 24.70 -12.89 11.64
N VAL A 100 24.50 -14.01 10.96
CA VAL A 100 25.30 -15.23 11.15
C VAL A 100 26.77 -15.00 10.81
N ASP A 101 27.06 -14.39 9.66
CA ASP A 101 28.42 -14.17 9.15
C ASP A 101 29.12 -12.94 9.78
N THR A 102 28.66 -12.47 10.94
CA THR A 102 29.21 -11.31 11.65
C THR A 102 29.92 -11.72 12.94
N ALA A 103 30.54 -10.77 13.66
CA ALA A 103 31.07 -11.05 14.98
C ALA A 103 29.95 -11.46 15.96
N LEU A 104 28.75 -10.87 15.82
CA LEU A 104 27.60 -11.19 16.65
C LEU A 104 27.14 -12.65 16.48
N GLY A 105 27.13 -13.16 15.25
CA GLY A 105 26.79 -14.56 14.98
C GLY A 105 27.76 -15.54 15.65
N ARG A 106 29.01 -15.13 15.89
CA ARG A 106 30.04 -15.92 16.57
C ARG A 106 30.06 -15.70 18.09
N THR A 107 29.07 -15.03 18.64
CA THR A 107 28.95 -14.74 20.08
C THR A 107 27.94 -15.68 20.73
N SER A 108 28.25 -16.18 21.94
CA SER A 108 27.31 -16.98 22.73
C SER A 108 26.08 -16.16 23.12
N MET A 109 24.89 -16.74 22.97
CA MET A 109 23.63 -16.01 23.15
C MET A 109 23.44 -15.44 24.57
N ASN A 110 23.96 -16.11 25.59
CA ASN A 110 23.82 -15.72 26.99
C ASN A 110 24.65 -14.48 27.40
N VAL A 111 25.67 -14.09 26.61
CA VAL A 111 26.50 -12.92 26.90
C VAL A 111 26.17 -11.70 26.03
N ILE A 112 25.26 -11.83 25.07
CA ILE A 112 24.91 -10.72 24.16
C ILE A 112 24.18 -9.62 24.94
N ASP A 113 24.78 -8.44 24.93
CA ASP A 113 24.32 -7.22 25.57
C ASP A 113 24.42 -6.01 24.62
N ASP A 114 24.21 -4.81 25.17
CA ASP A 114 24.23 -3.55 24.43
C ASP A 114 25.55 -3.29 23.71
N ASP A 115 26.69 -3.70 24.27
CA ASP A 115 27.99 -3.44 23.67
C ASP A 115 28.24 -4.35 22.46
N HIS A 116 27.80 -5.61 22.53
CA HIS A 116 27.78 -6.51 21.37
C HIS A 116 26.86 -5.99 20.26
N LEU A 117 25.69 -5.46 20.61
CA LEU A 117 24.74 -4.90 19.66
C LEU A 117 25.26 -3.60 19.01
N LYS A 118 25.95 -2.73 19.76
CA LYS A 118 26.63 -1.54 19.22
C LYS A 118 27.77 -1.93 18.28
N ALA A 119 28.58 -2.93 18.64
CA ALA A 119 29.66 -3.44 17.82
C ALA A 119 29.12 -4.01 16.50
N TRP A 120 28.05 -4.80 16.57
CA TRP A 120 27.36 -5.34 15.40
C TRP A 120 26.82 -4.22 14.50
N LYS A 121 26.16 -3.20 15.05
CA LYS A 121 25.70 -2.03 14.30
C LYS A 121 26.85 -1.30 13.60
N LYS A 122 27.99 -1.13 14.26
CA LYS A 122 29.20 -0.54 13.67
C LYS A 122 29.74 -1.40 12.51
N GLU A 123 29.75 -2.71 12.68
CA GLU A 123 30.17 -3.68 11.65
C GLU A 123 29.24 -3.63 10.42
N LEU A 124 27.92 -3.56 10.62
CA LEU A 124 26.97 -3.41 9.51
C LEU A 124 27.20 -2.10 8.75
N LYS A 125 27.47 -1.01 9.46
CA LYS A 125 27.77 0.28 8.83
C LYS A 125 29.08 0.22 8.04
N SER A 126 30.13 -0.42 8.55
CA SER A 126 31.40 -0.59 7.81
C SER A 126 31.25 -1.50 6.58
N ARG A 127 30.24 -2.39 6.56
CA ARG A 127 29.85 -3.19 5.39
C ARG A 127 29.02 -2.40 4.36
N GLY A 128 28.79 -1.11 4.57
CA GLY A 128 28.08 -0.22 3.64
C GLY A 128 26.56 -0.36 3.64
N LEU A 129 25.96 -0.88 4.72
CA LEU A 129 24.49 -0.97 4.82
C LEU A 129 23.86 0.39 5.10
N ALA A 130 22.77 0.68 4.41
CA ALA A 130 21.91 1.83 4.71
C ALA A 130 21.18 1.62 6.06
N ASP A 131 20.87 2.73 6.74
CA ASP A 131 20.21 2.73 8.06
C ASP A 131 18.87 1.96 8.06
N SER A 132 18.06 2.11 7.01
CA SER A 132 16.82 1.35 6.82
C SER A 132 17.05 -0.16 6.72
N THR A 133 18.15 -0.59 6.10
CA THR A 133 18.49 -2.01 6.00
C THR A 133 18.94 -2.54 7.37
N MET A 134 19.71 -1.74 8.12
CA MET A 134 20.11 -2.10 9.48
C MET A 134 18.91 -2.21 10.43
N GLU A 135 17.90 -1.34 10.30
CA GLU A 135 16.66 -1.47 11.06
C GLU A 135 15.90 -2.76 10.73
N VAL A 136 15.80 -3.15 9.46
CA VAL A 136 15.20 -4.44 9.08
C VAL A 136 15.97 -5.61 9.71
N MET A 137 17.32 -5.55 9.73
CA MET A 137 18.13 -6.58 10.38
C MET A 137 17.90 -6.61 11.89
N TRP A 138 17.75 -5.45 12.54
CA TRP A 138 17.41 -5.36 13.96
C TRP A 138 16.07 -6.04 14.26
N THR A 139 15.06 -5.83 13.41
CA THR A 139 13.75 -6.49 13.55
C THR A 139 13.88 -8.01 13.45
N HIS A 140 14.61 -8.52 12.46
CA HIS A 140 14.86 -9.96 12.34
C HIS A 140 15.60 -10.52 13.56
N LEU A 141 16.66 -9.84 14.01
CA LEU A 141 17.42 -10.24 15.20
C LEU A 141 16.54 -10.29 16.45
N SER A 142 15.68 -9.28 16.64
CA SER A 142 14.73 -9.26 17.76
C SER A 142 13.72 -10.42 17.68
N THR A 143 13.22 -10.77 16.49
CA THR A 143 12.36 -11.94 16.31
C THR A 143 13.09 -13.24 16.64
N ILE A 144 14.34 -13.39 16.20
CA ILE A 144 15.18 -14.57 16.50
C ILE A 144 15.36 -14.72 18.01
N PHE A 145 15.73 -13.65 18.71
CA PHE A 145 15.87 -13.70 20.16
C PHE A 145 14.55 -13.96 20.87
N LYS A 146 13.44 -13.41 20.39
CA LYS A 146 12.11 -13.69 20.95
C LYS A 146 11.78 -15.19 20.92
N SER A 147 12.16 -15.91 19.86
CA SER A 147 11.99 -17.37 19.78
C SER A 147 12.87 -18.15 20.76
N ALA A 148 13.95 -17.54 21.24
CA ALA A 148 14.92 -18.12 22.16
C ALA A 148 14.61 -17.84 23.64
N VAL A 149 13.75 -16.86 23.94
CA VAL A 149 13.36 -16.50 25.32
C VAL A 149 12.68 -17.68 26.01
N GLY A 150 13.08 -17.96 27.25
CA GLY A 150 12.57 -19.06 28.07
C GLY A 150 13.12 -20.44 27.70
N LYS A 151 13.93 -20.54 26.64
CA LYS A 151 14.56 -21.81 26.19
C LYS A 151 16.08 -21.75 26.20
N ARG A 152 16.64 -20.63 25.76
CA ARG A 152 18.09 -20.39 25.59
C ARG A 152 18.56 -19.17 26.36
N ILE A 153 17.71 -18.14 26.42
CA ILE A 153 18.00 -16.87 27.09
C ILE A 153 16.81 -16.43 27.95
N SER A 154 17.06 -15.66 29.00
CA SER A 154 16.02 -15.19 29.92
C SER A 154 15.26 -13.97 29.40
N LYS A 155 15.94 -13.10 28.66
CA LYS A 155 15.38 -11.87 28.07
C LYS A 155 15.87 -11.69 26.64
N ASN A 156 15.09 -10.96 25.84
CA ASN A 156 15.50 -10.57 24.48
C ASN A 156 16.46 -9.36 24.56
N PRO A 157 17.74 -9.49 24.14
CA PRO A 157 18.71 -8.40 24.18
C PRO A 157 18.26 -7.18 23.36
N CYS A 158 17.64 -7.38 22.20
CA CYS A 158 17.15 -6.28 21.37
C CYS A 158 15.97 -5.53 21.98
N SER A 159 15.16 -6.19 22.82
CA SER A 159 14.07 -5.52 23.55
C SER A 159 14.57 -4.82 24.82
N ALA A 160 15.66 -5.31 25.42
CA ALA A 160 16.25 -4.73 26.62
C ALA A 160 17.27 -3.62 26.34
N ALA A 161 17.74 -3.51 25.10
CA ALA A 161 18.78 -2.56 24.71
C ALA A 161 18.36 -1.10 24.87
N ASP A 162 19.34 -0.25 25.21
CA ASP A 162 19.13 1.19 25.26
C ASP A 162 18.65 1.75 23.91
N LYS A 163 17.81 2.79 23.95
CA LYS A 163 17.21 3.42 22.76
C LYS A 163 18.26 3.86 21.73
N ASN A 164 19.45 4.24 22.16
CA ASN A 164 20.53 4.72 21.28
C ASN A 164 21.26 3.58 20.54
N VAL A 165 21.13 2.34 21.02
CA VAL A 165 21.73 1.16 20.38
C VAL A 165 20.97 0.83 19.10
N ARG A 166 19.64 0.86 19.14
CA ARG A 166 18.79 0.57 17.98
C ARG A 166 19.18 1.47 16.79
N PRO A 167 19.31 0.93 15.56
CA PRO A 167 19.45 1.76 14.37
C PRO A 167 18.28 2.74 14.29
N LYS A 168 18.57 4.02 14.10
CA LYS A 168 17.52 4.98 13.73
C LYS A 168 17.12 4.62 12.31
N GLY A 169 15.85 4.31 12.08
CA GLY A 169 15.35 4.19 10.72
C GLY A 169 15.67 5.45 9.93
N THR A 170 15.75 5.35 8.61
CA THR A 170 15.53 6.54 7.79
C THR A 170 14.15 7.04 8.17
N GLY A 171 14.04 8.27 8.69
CA GLY A 171 12.74 8.86 9.04
C GLY A 171 11.76 8.75 7.87
N ASP A 172 10.45 8.84 8.16
CA ASP A 172 9.39 8.59 7.19
C ASP A 172 9.68 9.30 5.86
N THR A 173 10.11 8.53 4.85
CA THR A 173 10.16 9.03 3.48
C THR A 173 8.72 9.26 3.06
N LYS A 174 8.27 10.52 3.17
CA LYS A 174 6.97 10.95 2.68
C LYS A 174 6.84 10.48 1.24
N ALA A 175 5.78 9.73 0.95
CA ALA A 175 5.54 9.25 -0.40
C ALA A 175 5.38 10.44 -1.34
N ARG A 176 6.22 10.51 -2.38
CA ARG A 176 6.06 11.51 -3.45
C ARG A 176 5.16 10.93 -4.54
N ALA A 177 4.08 11.63 -4.86
CA ALA A 177 3.24 11.38 -6.03
C ALA A 177 3.86 11.96 -7.30
N TRP A 178 3.45 11.45 -8.46
CA TRP A 178 3.65 12.15 -9.72
C TRP A 178 2.72 13.35 -9.81
N THR A 179 3.18 14.43 -10.42
CA THR A 179 2.27 15.49 -10.91
C THR A 179 1.50 14.99 -12.13
N SER A 180 0.44 15.71 -12.52
CA SER A 180 -0.30 15.44 -13.75
C SER A 180 0.61 15.46 -14.98
N GLU A 181 1.49 16.45 -15.07
CA GLU A 181 2.39 16.67 -16.19
C GLU A 181 3.42 15.54 -16.29
N GLU A 182 4.01 15.14 -15.16
CA GLU A 182 4.94 14.01 -15.09
C GLU A 182 4.26 12.70 -15.50
N ALA A 183 3.06 12.44 -14.97
CA ALA A 183 2.30 11.24 -15.29
C ALA A 183 2.00 11.14 -16.80
N ILE A 184 1.58 12.24 -17.41
CA ILE A 184 1.31 12.34 -18.85
C ILE A 184 2.60 12.14 -19.65
N ALA A 185 3.67 12.85 -19.32
CA ALA A 185 4.94 12.77 -20.03
C ALA A 185 5.54 11.35 -20.01
N ILE A 186 5.52 10.68 -18.85
CA ILE A 186 5.99 9.29 -18.75
C ILE A 186 5.11 8.38 -19.60
N ARG A 187 3.79 8.56 -19.56
CA ARG A 187 2.85 7.75 -20.34
C ARG A 187 3.10 7.93 -21.84
N GLU A 188 3.31 9.15 -22.29
CA GLU A 188 3.57 9.47 -23.69
C GLU A 188 4.90 8.89 -24.18
N ALA A 189 5.97 9.04 -23.37
CA ALA A 189 7.27 8.43 -23.64
C ALA A 189 7.24 6.89 -23.58
N MET A 190 6.29 6.31 -22.85
CA MET A 190 6.13 4.85 -22.77
C MET A 190 5.53 4.29 -24.07
N ARG A 191 6.15 3.22 -24.57
CA ARG A 191 5.66 2.46 -25.73
C ARG A 191 4.18 2.08 -25.54
N PRO A 192 3.28 2.30 -26.53
CA PRO A 192 1.83 2.16 -26.37
C PRO A 192 1.35 0.85 -25.74
N ARG A 193 1.94 -0.29 -26.11
CA ARG A 193 1.62 -1.63 -25.58
C ARG A 193 1.76 -1.76 -24.06
N TYR A 194 2.51 -0.88 -23.41
CA TYR A 194 2.80 -0.98 -21.98
C TYR A 194 2.15 0.11 -21.14
N ARG A 195 1.51 1.11 -21.77
CA ARG A 195 0.87 2.24 -21.07
C ARG A 195 -0.21 1.77 -20.10
N ILE A 196 -0.94 0.71 -20.44
CA ILE A 196 -1.98 0.13 -19.58
C ILE A 196 -1.48 -0.24 -18.19
N VAL A 197 -0.20 -0.64 -18.06
CA VAL A 197 0.40 -0.98 -16.75
C VAL A 197 0.46 0.26 -15.86
N GLY A 198 0.87 1.41 -16.39
CA GLY A 198 0.87 2.68 -15.68
C GLY A 198 -0.56 3.17 -15.40
N ASP A 199 -1.44 3.06 -16.39
CA ASP A 199 -2.85 3.46 -16.29
C ASP A 199 -3.57 2.73 -15.13
N LEU A 200 -3.42 1.40 -15.02
CA LEU A 200 -3.95 0.61 -13.90
C LEU A 200 -3.32 0.98 -12.55
N GLY A 201 -2.04 1.38 -12.55
CA GLY A 201 -1.33 1.82 -11.36
C GLY A 201 -1.86 3.15 -10.81
N VAL A 202 -2.10 4.13 -11.69
CA VAL A 202 -2.50 5.49 -11.30
C VAL A 202 -4.00 5.65 -11.11
N HIS A 203 -4.82 4.87 -11.83
CA HIS A 203 -6.29 4.97 -11.73
C HIS A 203 -6.94 3.93 -10.80
N ALA A 204 -6.28 2.79 -10.55
CA ALA A 204 -6.84 1.71 -9.71
C ALA A 204 -5.88 1.23 -8.60
N GLY A 205 -4.78 1.97 -8.38
CA GLY A 205 -3.79 1.69 -7.35
C GLY A 205 -3.12 0.32 -7.48
N GLN A 206 -3.13 -0.32 -8.65
CA GLN A 206 -2.62 -1.68 -8.79
C GLN A 206 -1.11 -1.77 -8.58
N ARG A 207 -0.67 -2.81 -7.85
CA ARG A 207 0.75 -3.16 -7.76
C ARG A 207 1.23 -3.71 -9.10
N GLN A 208 2.52 -3.66 -9.36
CA GLN A 208 3.08 -4.05 -10.66
C GLN A 208 2.71 -5.48 -11.08
N GLY A 209 2.83 -6.45 -10.16
CA GLY A 209 2.41 -7.83 -10.43
C GLY A 209 0.91 -8.01 -10.61
N GLU A 210 0.08 -7.12 -10.04
CA GLU A 210 -1.38 -7.10 -10.24
C GLU A 210 -1.68 -6.59 -11.66
N ALA A 211 -1.06 -5.48 -12.06
CA ALA A 211 -1.20 -4.92 -13.41
C ALA A 211 -0.71 -5.87 -14.52
N PHE A 212 0.34 -6.65 -14.27
CA PHE A 212 0.80 -7.67 -15.23
C PHE A 212 -0.13 -8.89 -15.32
N ALA A 213 -0.98 -9.12 -14.32
CA ALA A 213 -1.92 -10.23 -14.28
C ALA A 213 -3.36 -9.83 -14.64
N PHE A 214 -3.58 -8.55 -14.94
CA PHE A 214 -4.89 -7.98 -15.24
C PHE A 214 -5.50 -8.60 -16.50
N SER A 215 -6.79 -8.94 -16.41
CA SER A 215 -7.65 -9.39 -17.51
C SER A 215 -8.77 -8.38 -17.73
N PRO A 216 -9.25 -8.19 -18.97
CA PRO A 216 -10.54 -7.54 -19.21
C PRO A 216 -11.67 -8.13 -18.38
N ASP A 217 -11.64 -9.45 -18.11
CA ASP A 217 -12.66 -10.15 -17.31
C ASP A 217 -12.68 -9.73 -15.82
N ASP A 218 -11.70 -8.93 -15.39
CA ASP A 218 -11.66 -8.37 -14.04
C ASP A 218 -12.44 -7.05 -13.92
N VAL A 219 -13.03 -6.56 -15.01
CA VAL A 219 -13.83 -5.33 -15.06
C VAL A 219 -15.31 -5.65 -14.83
N ASP A 220 -15.92 -4.98 -13.87
CA ASP A 220 -17.38 -4.95 -13.66
C ASP A 220 -17.86 -3.57 -14.14
N GLU A 221 -18.32 -3.52 -15.39
CA GLU A 221 -18.77 -2.27 -16.02
C GLU A 221 -20.11 -1.78 -15.46
N GLU A 222 -20.99 -2.69 -15.04
CA GLU A 222 -22.28 -2.34 -14.47
C GLU A 222 -22.10 -1.57 -13.16
N ARG A 223 -21.16 -2.02 -12.32
CA ARG A 223 -20.87 -1.39 -11.03
C ARG A 223 -19.73 -0.39 -11.07
N MET A 224 -19.09 -0.23 -12.23
CA MET A 224 -17.88 0.58 -12.41
C MET A 224 -16.80 0.20 -11.37
N LEU A 225 -16.43 -1.08 -11.34
CA LEU A 225 -15.37 -1.61 -10.47
C LEU A 225 -14.29 -2.35 -11.26
N VAL A 226 -13.06 -2.27 -10.75
CA VAL A 226 -11.96 -3.16 -11.14
C VAL A 226 -11.66 -4.14 -10.01
N HIS A 227 -11.78 -5.42 -10.31
CA HIS A 227 -11.39 -6.49 -9.40
C HIS A 227 -9.89 -6.78 -9.49
N VAL A 228 -9.24 -6.92 -8.33
CA VAL A 228 -7.84 -7.32 -8.23
C VAL A 228 -7.80 -8.70 -7.60
N ARG A 229 -7.79 -9.71 -8.48
CA ARG A 229 -7.94 -11.12 -8.12
C ARG A 229 -6.63 -11.87 -7.99
N ARG A 230 -5.58 -11.39 -8.65
CA ARG A 230 -4.33 -12.14 -8.84
C ARG A 230 -3.12 -11.25 -9.10
N GLN A 231 -1.95 -11.86 -8.94
CA GLN A 231 -0.65 -11.30 -9.25
C GLN A 231 0.16 -12.28 -10.10
N LEU A 232 0.90 -11.76 -11.06
CA LEU A 232 1.88 -12.49 -11.85
C LEU A 232 3.23 -12.40 -11.12
N VAL A 233 3.77 -13.56 -10.77
CA VAL A 233 5.04 -13.69 -10.06
C VAL A 233 5.92 -14.67 -10.80
N TRP A 234 7.22 -14.57 -10.60
CA TRP A 234 8.22 -15.45 -11.19
C TRP A 234 8.90 -16.25 -10.10
N THR A 235 9.17 -17.52 -10.37
CA THR A 235 10.08 -18.29 -9.51
C THR A 235 11.49 -17.70 -9.58
N LYS A 236 12.35 -18.05 -8.61
CA LYS A 236 13.70 -17.49 -8.50
C LYS A 236 14.57 -17.81 -9.72
N ASN A 237 15.70 -17.10 -9.85
CA ASN A 237 16.73 -17.30 -10.89
C ASN A 237 16.21 -17.26 -12.32
N GLY A 238 15.14 -16.50 -12.56
CA GLY A 238 14.55 -16.41 -13.88
C GLY A 238 13.74 -17.65 -14.27
N GLY A 239 13.28 -18.46 -13.31
CA GLY A 239 12.43 -19.61 -13.58
C GLY A 239 11.02 -19.22 -14.06
N ASP A 240 10.09 -20.18 -14.00
CA ASP A 240 8.76 -20.08 -14.60
C ASP A 240 7.84 -19.05 -13.91
N PRO A 241 6.93 -18.41 -14.68
CA PRO A 241 5.90 -17.55 -14.14
C PRO A 241 4.75 -18.36 -13.52
N TYR A 242 4.08 -17.78 -12.53
CA TYR A 242 2.92 -18.37 -11.87
C TYR A 242 1.97 -17.28 -11.36
N PHE A 243 0.70 -17.64 -11.18
CA PHE A 243 -0.30 -16.79 -10.53
C PHE A 243 -0.40 -17.08 -9.03
N LYS A 244 -0.76 -16.06 -8.27
CA LYS A 244 -1.15 -16.19 -6.87
C LYS A 244 -2.10 -15.06 -6.47
N LEU A 245 -2.76 -15.21 -5.33
CA LEU A 245 -3.55 -14.12 -4.74
C LEU A 245 -2.67 -12.88 -4.45
N PRO A 246 -3.27 -11.67 -4.50
CA PRO A 246 -2.61 -10.46 -4.05
C PRO A 246 -2.07 -10.55 -2.63
N LYS A 247 -1.15 -9.62 -2.31
CA LYS A 247 -0.56 -9.54 -0.97
C LYS A 247 -1.68 -9.41 0.07
N GLY A 248 -1.63 -10.24 1.12
CA GLY A 248 -2.71 -10.37 2.10
C GLY A 248 -3.60 -11.60 1.87
N LYS A 249 -3.40 -12.36 0.78
CA LYS A 249 -4.16 -13.58 0.43
C LYS A 249 -5.66 -13.31 0.27
N LYS A 250 -6.01 -12.13 -0.25
CA LYS A 250 -7.39 -11.67 -0.44
C LYS A 250 -7.52 -10.94 -1.77
N GLU A 251 -8.68 -11.07 -2.39
CA GLU A 251 -9.10 -10.22 -3.49
C GLU A 251 -9.57 -8.87 -2.96
N ARG A 252 -9.58 -7.85 -3.82
CA ARG A 252 -10.10 -6.53 -3.52
C ARG A 252 -10.72 -5.93 -4.77
N SER A 253 -11.55 -4.91 -4.60
CA SER A 253 -12.07 -4.10 -5.69
C SER A 253 -11.65 -2.65 -5.49
N ALA A 254 -11.47 -1.92 -6.59
CA ALA A 254 -11.28 -0.47 -6.59
C ALA A 254 -12.29 0.18 -7.56
N PRO A 255 -12.72 1.43 -7.31
CA PRO A 255 -13.55 2.17 -8.24
C PRO A 255 -12.89 2.27 -9.61
N LEU A 256 -13.68 2.09 -10.66
CA LEU A 256 -13.28 2.27 -12.05
C LEU A 256 -13.75 3.65 -12.52
N SER A 257 -12.83 4.48 -12.98
CA SER A 257 -13.21 5.71 -13.67
C SER A 257 -13.58 5.43 -15.13
N ALA A 258 -14.52 6.20 -15.68
CA ALA A 258 -14.87 6.13 -17.10
C ALA A 258 -13.65 6.34 -18.02
N GLY A 259 -12.73 7.21 -17.60
CA GLY A 259 -11.45 7.43 -18.29
C GLY A 259 -10.57 6.17 -18.33
N LEU A 260 -10.44 5.44 -17.22
CA LEU A 260 -9.70 4.17 -17.21
C LEU A 260 -10.42 3.11 -18.06
N LEU A 261 -11.75 3.02 -17.98
CA LEU A 261 -12.53 2.06 -18.78
C LEU A 261 -12.31 2.30 -20.28
N LYS A 262 -12.36 3.55 -20.72
CA LYS A 262 -12.03 3.94 -22.09
C LYS A 262 -10.63 3.47 -22.50
N ARG A 263 -9.62 3.71 -21.66
CA ARG A 263 -8.23 3.28 -21.93
C ARG A 263 -8.08 1.76 -21.99
N ILE A 264 -8.80 1.02 -21.16
CA ILE A 264 -8.83 -0.45 -21.18
C ILE A 264 -9.36 -0.94 -22.53
N ARG A 265 -10.49 -0.39 -23.00
CA ARG A 265 -11.10 -0.75 -24.30
C ARG A 265 -10.21 -0.40 -25.48
N GLU A 266 -9.67 0.81 -25.53
CA GLU A 266 -8.73 1.26 -26.56
C GLU A 266 -7.47 0.37 -26.61
N HIS A 267 -6.99 -0.06 -25.43
CA HIS A 267 -5.84 -0.95 -25.35
C HIS A 267 -6.19 -2.37 -25.83
N GLU A 268 -7.34 -2.92 -25.45
CA GLU A 268 -7.81 -4.24 -25.89
C GLU A 268 -8.01 -4.30 -27.41
N GLU A 269 -8.58 -3.26 -28.01
CA GLU A 269 -8.74 -3.17 -29.47
C GLU A 269 -7.38 -3.17 -30.19
N LYS A 270 -6.43 -2.36 -29.70
CA LYS A 270 -5.11 -2.20 -30.35
C LYS A 270 -4.14 -3.35 -30.05
N PHE A 271 -4.28 -3.95 -28.87
CA PHE A 271 -3.43 -5.03 -28.37
C PHE A 271 -4.31 -6.12 -27.74
N PRO A 272 -4.87 -7.01 -28.56
CA PRO A 272 -5.77 -8.06 -28.10
C PRO A 272 -5.17 -8.86 -26.92
N PRO A 273 -5.94 -9.09 -25.84
CA PRO A 273 -5.51 -9.88 -24.69
C PRO A 273 -5.08 -11.30 -25.08
N VAL A 274 -4.04 -11.80 -24.43
CA VAL A 274 -3.47 -13.13 -24.73
C VAL A 274 -3.84 -14.11 -23.62
N SER A 275 -4.48 -15.22 -23.98
CA SER A 275 -4.78 -16.30 -23.04
C SER A 275 -3.49 -17.02 -22.62
N VAL A 276 -3.21 -17.02 -21.32
CA VAL A 276 -2.04 -17.70 -20.73
C VAL A 276 -2.49 -18.63 -19.61
N THR A 277 -2.08 -19.89 -19.68
CA THR A 277 -2.28 -20.87 -18.60
C THR A 277 -1.01 -21.00 -17.78
N LEU A 278 -1.08 -20.67 -16.49
CA LEU A 278 0.05 -20.77 -15.56
C LEU A 278 -0.32 -21.58 -14.31
N PRO A 279 0.68 -22.15 -13.60
CA PRO A 279 0.47 -22.68 -12.26
C PRO A 279 -0.10 -21.63 -11.29
N TRP A 280 -0.96 -22.05 -10.37
CA TRP A 280 -1.41 -21.25 -9.23
C TRP A 280 -0.67 -21.69 -7.97
N LYS A 281 -0.09 -20.73 -7.24
CA LYS A 281 0.61 -21.02 -5.97
C LYS A 281 -0.05 -20.33 -4.78
N GLY A 282 -0.21 -21.10 -3.71
CA GLY A 282 -0.83 -20.64 -2.46
C GLY A 282 -2.36 -20.76 -2.50
N PRO A 283 -3.06 -20.14 -1.54
CA PRO A 283 -4.52 -20.21 -1.47
C PRO A 283 -5.18 -19.53 -2.67
N GLY A 284 -6.44 -19.86 -2.93
CA GLY A 284 -7.26 -19.30 -4.03
C GLY A 284 -7.45 -20.27 -5.20
N ASN A 285 -8.04 -19.76 -6.29
CA ASN A 285 -8.32 -20.49 -7.53
C ASN A 285 -9.13 -21.79 -7.34
N ASP A 286 -10.01 -21.82 -6.34
CA ASP A 286 -10.88 -22.96 -6.03
C ASP A 286 -10.12 -24.30 -5.87
N GLY A 287 -8.87 -24.24 -5.42
CA GLY A 287 -8.00 -25.41 -5.28
C GLY A 287 -7.43 -25.96 -6.59
N ARG A 288 -7.71 -25.32 -7.73
CA ARG A 288 -7.18 -25.74 -9.03
C ARG A 288 -5.67 -25.43 -9.14
N PRO A 289 -4.86 -26.37 -9.69
CA PRO A 289 -3.41 -26.22 -9.76
C PRO A 289 -2.93 -25.20 -10.80
N THR A 290 -3.79 -24.86 -11.76
CA THR A 290 -3.49 -23.90 -12.84
C THR A 290 -4.67 -22.95 -13.06
N ALA A 291 -4.39 -21.79 -13.65
CA ALA A 291 -5.40 -20.83 -14.07
C ALA A 291 -5.08 -20.35 -15.50
N THR A 292 -6.12 -20.28 -16.33
CA THR A 292 -6.05 -19.65 -17.66
C THR A 292 -6.61 -18.25 -17.57
N VAL A 293 -5.83 -17.26 -18.02
CA VAL A 293 -6.15 -15.85 -17.89
C VAL A 293 -5.87 -15.12 -19.20
N ARG A 294 -6.80 -14.27 -19.65
CA ARG A 294 -6.61 -13.34 -20.77
C ARG A 294 -5.80 -12.12 -20.35
N LEU A 295 -4.47 -12.19 -20.46
CA LEU A 295 -3.58 -11.12 -20.02
C LEU A 295 -3.62 -9.92 -20.98
N MET A 296 -3.94 -8.75 -20.44
CA MET A 296 -3.92 -7.48 -21.18
C MET A 296 -2.50 -6.93 -21.38
N ALA A 297 -1.62 -7.18 -20.41
CA ALA A 297 -0.23 -6.72 -20.43
C ALA A 297 0.73 -7.88 -20.78
N THR A 298 1.11 -7.97 -22.05
CA THR A 298 2.08 -8.97 -22.55
C THR A 298 3.23 -8.33 -23.31
N THR A 299 4.30 -9.10 -23.53
CA THR A 299 5.37 -8.69 -24.44
C THR A 299 4.88 -8.63 -25.89
N HIS A 300 5.67 -8.05 -26.80
CA HIS A 300 5.34 -8.06 -28.24
C HIS A 300 5.12 -9.48 -28.79
N TRP A 301 5.80 -10.47 -28.21
CA TRP A 301 5.70 -11.90 -28.56
C TRP A 301 4.56 -12.65 -27.82
N GLY A 302 3.70 -11.96 -27.08
CA GLY A 302 2.62 -12.58 -26.31
C GLY A 302 3.04 -13.23 -24.99
N ASN A 303 4.34 -13.27 -24.66
CA ASN A 303 4.82 -13.81 -23.38
C ASN A 303 4.48 -12.92 -22.19
N CYS A 304 4.40 -13.54 -21.01
CA CYS A 304 4.33 -12.87 -19.70
C CYS A 304 5.47 -11.84 -19.51
N ILE A 305 5.13 -10.68 -18.94
CA ILE A 305 6.11 -9.63 -18.66
C ILE A 305 6.92 -9.96 -17.40
N ARG A 306 8.25 -9.93 -17.52
CA ARG A 306 9.17 -9.95 -16.36
C ARG A 306 9.32 -8.56 -15.76
N VAL A 307 9.28 -8.48 -14.43
CA VAL A 307 9.47 -7.23 -13.66
C VAL A 307 10.76 -6.51 -14.04
N THR A 308 11.88 -7.22 -14.06
CA THR A 308 13.19 -6.66 -14.42
C THR A 308 13.21 -6.17 -15.87
N GLY A 309 12.68 -6.95 -16.80
CA GLY A 309 12.59 -6.59 -18.21
C GLY A 309 11.73 -5.34 -18.42
N PHE A 310 10.58 -5.23 -17.76
CA PHE A 310 9.74 -4.04 -17.82
C PHE A 310 10.45 -2.80 -17.25
N ASN A 311 11.04 -2.92 -16.06
CA ASN A 311 11.69 -1.78 -15.41
C ASN A 311 12.86 -1.25 -16.25
N GLU A 312 13.74 -2.13 -16.73
CA GLU A 312 14.95 -1.75 -17.45
C GLU A 312 14.68 -1.33 -18.91
N ARG A 313 13.72 -1.95 -19.60
CA ARG A 313 13.51 -1.74 -21.04
C ARG A 313 12.30 -0.86 -21.39
N ILE A 314 11.40 -0.64 -20.45
CA ILE A 314 10.16 0.12 -20.67
C ILE A 314 10.09 1.32 -19.74
N MET A 315 10.14 1.11 -18.43
CA MET A 315 9.94 2.18 -17.45
C MET A 315 11.09 3.20 -17.45
N LYS A 316 12.34 2.75 -17.34
CA LYS A 316 13.49 3.67 -17.31
C LYS A 316 13.64 4.50 -18.60
N PRO A 317 13.51 3.92 -19.81
CA PRO A 317 13.43 4.73 -21.03
C PRO A 317 12.31 5.76 -21.01
N ALA A 318 11.13 5.41 -20.51
CA ALA A 318 10.01 6.36 -20.40
C ALA A 318 10.31 7.50 -19.42
N LEU A 319 10.96 7.21 -18.28
CA LEU A 319 11.40 8.23 -17.33
C LEU A 319 12.44 9.17 -17.95
N ALA A 320 13.40 8.63 -18.70
CA ALA A 320 14.41 9.43 -19.39
C ALA A 320 13.79 10.28 -20.50
N GLY A 321 12.88 9.71 -21.28
CA GLY A 321 12.12 10.43 -22.32
C GLY A 321 11.21 11.53 -21.74
N ALA A 322 10.75 11.37 -20.51
CA ALA A 322 10.03 12.40 -19.75
C ALA A 322 10.95 13.43 -19.05
N GLY A 323 12.28 13.31 -19.19
CA GLY A 323 13.25 14.22 -18.57
C GLY A 323 13.41 14.05 -17.05
N LEU A 324 12.95 12.93 -16.48
CA LEU A 324 12.94 12.70 -15.02
C LEU A 324 14.20 12.00 -14.50
N ILE A 325 14.94 11.35 -15.40
CA ILE A 325 16.23 10.73 -15.13
C ILE A 325 17.17 11.01 -16.31
N ALA A 326 18.47 10.94 -16.06
CA ALA A 326 19.46 11.03 -17.12
C ALA A 326 19.26 9.93 -18.19
N PRO A 327 19.55 10.24 -19.47
CA PRO A 327 19.65 9.23 -20.52
C PRO A 327 20.60 8.10 -20.13
N ARG A 328 20.40 6.92 -20.73
CA ARG A 328 21.25 5.76 -20.45
C ARG A 328 22.69 6.05 -20.88
N ASP A 329 23.62 5.89 -19.96
CA ASP A 329 25.04 5.82 -20.25
C ASP A 329 25.35 4.49 -20.97
N GLU A 330 25.69 4.57 -22.25
CA GLU A 330 26.00 3.40 -23.08
C GLU A 330 27.34 2.74 -22.71
N SER A 331 28.21 3.46 -21.99
CA SER A 331 29.50 2.91 -21.53
C SER A 331 29.35 1.89 -20.39
N SER A 332 28.17 1.82 -19.77
CA SER A 332 27.87 0.91 -18.66
C SER A 332 26.74 -0.06 -18.97
N ALA A 333 26.97 -1.34 -18.70
CA ALA A 333 25.93 -2.38 -18.76
C ALA A 333 24.71 -2.02 -17.87
N TRP A 334 24.93 -1.22 -16.82
CA TRP A 334 23.93 -0.73 -15.87
C TRP A 334 23.77 0.81 -15.92
N GLY A 335 24.05 1.44 -17.07
CA GLY A 335 24.17 2.89 -17.22
C GLY A 335 22.90 3.72 -17.04
N TRP A 336 21.85 3.15 -16.44
CA TRP A 336 20.71 3.92 -16.01
C TRP A 336 20.96 4.57 -14.65
N GLU A 337 20.51 5.82 -14.51
CA GLU A 337 20.45 6.49 -13.22
C GLU A 337 19.62 5.68 -12.20
N LYS A 338 20.02 5.71 -10.93
CA LYS A 338 19.33 5.02 -9.84
C LYS A 338 17.98 5.68 -9.58
N SER A 339 16.91 5.04 -10.04
CA SER A 339 15.54 5.58 -10.00
C SER A 339 14.54 4.68 -9.29
N ARG A 340 14.99 3.90 -8.28
CA ARG A 340 14.14 2.91 -7.58
C ARG A 340 12.84 3.50 -7.06
N GLU A 341 12.88 4.73 -6.56
CA GLU A 341 11.71 5.43 -6.01
C GLU A 341 10.70 5.88 -7.08
N MET A 342 11.12 5.95 -8.35
CA MET A 342 10.31 6.37 -9.50
C MET A 342 9.72 5.19 -10.28
N MET A 343 9.90 3.96 -9.79
CA MET A 343 9.34 2.76 -10.42
C MET A 343 7.82 2.66 -10.21
N HIS A 344 7.22 1.54 -10.61
CA HIS A 344 5.76 1.32 -10.61
C HIS A 344 5.05 1.71 -9.30
N HIS A 345 5.71 1.57 -8.15
CA HIS A 345 5.08 1.91 -6.86
C HIS A 345 4.71 3.40 -6.75
N ARG A 346 5.34 4.28 -7.53
CA ARG A 346 5.01 5.70 -7.58
C ARG A 346 3.67 5.99 -8.23
N TRP A 347 3.24 5.20 -9.22
CA TRP A 347 1.88 5.28 -9.76
C TRP A 347 0.83 5.03 -8.67
N ARG A 348 1.10 4.03 -7.83
CA ARG A 348 0.24 3.68 -6.70
C ARG A 348 0.26 4.74 -5.60
N HIS A 349 1.42 5.37 -5.32
CA HIS A 349 1.46 6.53 -4.43
C HIS A 349 0.61 7.67 -4.98
N THR A 350 0.69 7.93 -6.29
CA THR A 350 -0.09 8.96 -6.98
C THR A 350 -1.59 8.70 -6.83
N TYR A 351 -2.05 7.47 -7.06
CA TYR A 351 -3.46 7.10 -6.82
C TYR A 351 -3.91 7.45 -5.40
N ALA A 352 -3.15 7.05 -4.38
CA ALA A 352 -3.50 7.31 -3.00
C ALA A 352 -3.54 8.81 -2.68
N SER A 353 -2.50 9.54 -3.10
CA SER A 353 -2.37 10.98 -2.88
C SER A 353 -3.50 11.76 -3.55
N VAL A 354 -3.86 11.40 -4.79
CA VAL A 354 -4.94 12.08 -5.52
C VAL A 354 -6.30 11.82 -4.87
N GLN A 355 -6.62 10.57 -4.52
CA GLN A 355 -7.88 10.25 -3.84
C GLN A 355 -7.98 10.98 -2.48
N LEU A 356 -6.93 10.93 -1.67
CA LEU A 356 -6.92 11.58 -0.36
C LEU A 356 -6.92 13.10 -0.46
N GLY A 357 -6.25 13.67 -1.47
CA GLY A 357 -6.28 15.10 -1.79
C GLY A 357 -7.68 15.57 -2.18
N ALA A 358 -8.42 14.75 -2.93
CA ALA A 358 -9.84 15.00 -3.23
C ALA A 358 -10.77 14.84 -2.01
N GLY A 359 -10.23 14.42 -0.86
CA GLY A 359 -10.96 14.27 0.39
C GLY A 359 -11.68 12.94 0.55
N GLU A 360 -11.29 11.90 -0.19
CA GLU A 360 -11.77 10.53 0.01
C GLU A 360 -11.41 9.99 1.39
N ASP A 361 -12.25 9.08 1.88
CA ASP A 361 -12.04 8.45 3.18
C ASP A 361 -10.79 7.54 3.19
N PRO A 362 -9.85 7.73 4.14
CA PRO A 362 -8.64 6.92 4.23
C PRO A 362 -8.88 5.41 4.42
N VAL A 363 -10.00 5.01 5.03
CA VAL A 363 -10.35 3.59 5.18
C VAL A 363 -10.71 2.99 3.82
N SER A 364 -11.51 3.69 3.04
CA SER A 364 -11.90 3.33 1.67
C SER A 364 -10.67 3.23 0.76
N VAL A 365 -9.81 4.25 0.76
CA VAL A 365 -8.55 4.24 0.00
C VAL A 365 -7.65 3.09 0.45
N SER A 366 -7.52 2.85 1.76
CA SER A 366 -6.76 1.71 2.31
C SER A 366 -7.30 0.37 1.80
N HIS A 367 -8.62 0.20 1.76
CA HIS A 367 -9.29 -1.00 1.30
C HIS A 367 -9.08 -1.21 -0.21
N TRP A 368 -9.32 -0.18 -1.02
CA TRP A 368 -9.06 -0.22 -2.47
C TRP A 368 -7.61 -0.52 -2.75
N MET A 369 -6.68 0.02 -1.97
CA MET A 369 -5.26 -0.29 -2.11
C MET A 369 -4.91 -1.71 -1.64
N GLY A 370 -5.70 -2.31 -0.75
CA GLY A 370 -5.38 -3.60 -0.11
C GLY A 370 -4.19 -3.47 0.85
N HIS A 371 -4.24 -2.48 1.73
CA HIS A 371 -3.33 -2.41 2.87
C HIS A 371 -3.79 -3.35 4.00
N ALA A 372 -2.83 -3.90 4.74
CA ALA A 372 -3.13 -4.79 5.87
C ALA A 372 -3.68 -4.03 7.09
N SER A 373 -3.44 -2.72 7.15
CA SER A 373 -3.97 -1.80 8.15
C SER A 373 -4.10 -0.41 7.53
N VAL A 374 -5.12 0.33 7.96
CA VAL A 374 -5.34 1.75 7.60
C VAL A 374 -4.20 2.63 8.07
N THR A 375 -3.50 2.25 9.15
CA THR A 375 -2.33 2.96 9.68
C THR A 375 -1.27 3.19 8.60
N ILE A 376 -1.06 2.21 7.71
CA ILE A 376 -0.12 2.32 6.59
C ILE A 376 -0.51 3.49 5.68
N THR A 377 -1.80 3.67 5.40
CA THR A 377 -2.31 4.77 4.58
C THR A 377 -2.09 6.11 5.27
N LEU A 378 -2.41 6.19 6.56
CA LEU A 378 -2.29 7.42 7.34
C LEU A 378 -0.83 7.85 7.52
N GLU A 379 0.06 6.93 7.90
CA GLU A 379 1.51 7.21 8.07
C GLU A 379 2.13 7.73 6.77
N ILE A 380 1.75 7.14 5.63
CA ILE A 380 2.38 7.44 4.34
C ILE A 380 1.77 8.68 3.67
N TYR A 381 0.44 8.87 3.75
CA TYR A 381 -0.28 9.81 2.89
C TYR A 381 -1.11 10.87 3.62
N ALA A 382 -1.24 10.84 4.96
CA ALA A 382 -2.11 11.81 5.66
C ALA A 382 -1.76 13.28 5.38
N HIS A 383 -0.51 13.57 5.00
CA HIS A 383 -0.07 14.92 4.61
C HIS A 383 -0.65 15.43 3.29
N PHE A 384 -1.28 14.58 2.48
CA PHE A 384 -2.04 14.99 1.28
C PHE A 384 -3.51 15.29 1.58
N MET A 385 -4.00 14.96 2.79
CA MET A 385 -5.40 15.23 3.13
C MET A 385 -5.61 16.75 3.26
N PRO A 386 -6.76 17.27 2.80
CA PRO A 386 -7.14 18.67 2.98
C PRO A 386 -7.05 19.10 4.44
N ASP A 387 -6.80 20.39 4.69
CA ASP A 387 -6.49 20.91 6.01
C ASP A 387 -7.56 20.50 7.07
N ASN A 388 -7.07 19.81 8.10
CA ASN A 388 -7.88 19.12 9.10
C ASN A 388 -8.46 20.13 10.09
N GLY A 389 -9.59 20.74 9.74
CA GLY A 389 -10.34 21.56 10.69
C GLY A 389 -11.48 22.35 10.09
N MET A 390 -11.40 22.73 8.82
CA MET A 390 -12.43 23.57 8.20
C MET A 390 -13.76 22.80 8.07
N ARG A 391 -13.73 21.60 7.48
CA ARG A 391 -14.91 20.70 7.38
C ARG A 391 -15.52 20.37 8.75
N GLY A 392 -14.68 20.11 9.75
CA GLY A 392 -15.12 19.81 11.10
C GLY A 392 -15.78 20.99 11.79
N ARG A 393 -15.25 22.21 11.64
CA ARG A 393 -15.85 23.44 12.17
C ARG A 393 -17.21 23.70 11.54
N THR A 394 -17.29 23.66 10.21
CA THR A 394 -18.56 23.81 9.48
C THR A 394 -19.61 22.77 9.91
N ALA A 395 -19.20 21.50 10.09
CA ALA A 395 -20.10 20.45 10.55
C ALA A 395 -20.58 20.67 12.00
N MET A 396 -19.70 21.15 12.89
CA MET A 396 -20.05 21.46 14.28
C MET A 396 -20.97 22.67 14.38
N ASP A 397 -20.73 23.71 13.57
CA ASP A 397 -21.61 24.89 13.46
C ASP A 397 -23.00 24.47 12.96
N ALA A 398 -23.08 23.62 11.94
CA ALA A 398 -24.35 23.08 11.44
C ALA A 398 -25.08 22.22 12.49
N TRP A 399 -24.34 21.39 13.24
CA TRP A 399 -24.89 20.52 14.28
C TRP A 399 -25.51 21.31 15.45
N LEU A 400 -24.80 22.34 15.94
CA LEU A 400 -25.28 23.20 17.02
C LEU A 400 -26.50 24.03 16.62
N ASN A 401 -26.54 24.51 15.38
CA ASN A 401 -27.60 25.41 14.93
C ASN A 401 -28.91 24.68 14.57
N ARG A 402 -29.00 23.34 14.68
CA ARG A 402 -30.15 22.50 14.26
C ARG A 402 -30.73 22.91 12.90
N SER A 403 -29.88 23.49 12.07
CA SER A 403 -30.18 23.88 10.72
C SER A 403 -29.67 22.72 9.89
N THR A 404 -30.55 22.07 9.12
CA THR A 404 -30.08 21.47 7.87
C THR A 404 -29.23 22.53 7.19
N PRO A 405 -28.03 22.21 6.66
CA PRO A 405 -27.22 23.20 5.99
C PRO A 405 -28.10 23.82 4.90
N VAL A 406 -28.51 25.06 5.11
CA VAL A 406 -29.07 25.90 4.05
C VAL A 406 -27.80 26.42 3.40
N PRO A 407 -27.44 25.94 2.20
CA PRO A 407 -26.35 26.57 1.46
C PRO A 407 -26.67 28.06 1.31
N PRO A 408 -25.66 28.95 1.26
CA PRO A 408 -25.88 30.36 1.00
C PRO A 408 -26.81 30.49 -0.21
N ALA A 409 -27.78 31.41 -0.15
CA ALA A 409 -28.82 31.55 -1.16
C ALA A 409 -28.21 31.45 -2.56
N ALA A 410 -28.57 30.38 -3.28
CA ALA A 410 -28.15 30.16 -4.65
C ALA A 410 -28.42 31.44 -5.45
N ALA A 411 -27.45 31.89 -6.24
CA ALA A 411 -27.63 33.03 -7.13
C ALA A 411 -28.92 32.84 -7.94
N ASP A 412 -29.78 33.85 -7.98
CA ASP A 412 -30.97 33.83 -8.83
C ASP A 412 -30.51 33.78 -10.29
N LEU A 413 -30.58 32.60 -10.90
CA LEU A 413 -30.09 32.36 -12.25
C LEU A 413 -30.83 33.20 -13.30
N HIS A 414 -32.03 33.70 -13.02
CA HIS A 414 -32.75 34.60 -13.92
C HIS A 414 -32.18 36.03 -13.92
N ALA A 415 -31.48 36.43 -12.84
CA ALA A 415 -30.84 37.72 -12.71
C ALA A 415 -29.39 37.73 -13.26
N VAL A 416 -28.86 36.58 -13.68
CA VAL A 416 -27.51 36.43 -14.21
C VAL A 416 -27.50 36.60 -15.73
N GLU A 417 -26.58 37.44 -16.24
CA GLU A 417 -26.42 37.68 -17.68
C GLU A 417 -25.97 36.40 -18.42
N ARG A 418 -26.76 35.99 -19.41
CA ARG A 418 -26.50 34.81 -20.24
C ARG A 418 -25.29 35.04 -21.17
N LEU A 419 -24.69 33.96 -21.62
CA LEU A 419 -23.61 33.94 -22.62
C LEU A 419 -24.19 33.63 -24.00
N ASP A 420 -23.56 34.15 -25.04
CA ASP A 420 -23.84 33.66 -26.39
C ASP A 420 -23.41 32.19 -26.52
N PHE A 421 -24.18 31.40 -27.26
CA PHE A 421 -23.89 29.98 -27.45
C PHE A 421 -24.22 29.47 -28.85
N THR A 422 -23.59 28.35 -29.20
CA THR A 422 -23.93 27.53 -30.37
C THR A 422 -24.43 26.17 -29.90
N SER A 423 -25.54 25.69 -30.48
CA SER A 423 -26.02 24.34 -30.19
C SER A 423 -25.12 23.32 -30.90
N PHE A 424 -24.51 22.43 -30.12
CA PHE A 424 -23.66 21.35 -30.62
C PHE A 424 -24.47 20.07 -30.83
N ALA A 425 -25.38 19.78 -29.90
CA ALA A 425 -26.40 18.74 -30.03
C ALA A 425 -27.76 19.33 -29.63
N LYS A 426 -28.76 19.20 -30.52
CA LYS A 426 -30.11 19.72 -30.28
C LYS A 426 -30.73 19.00 -29.08
N LEU A 427 -31.30 19.76 -28.15
CA LEU A 427 -32.03 19.20 -27.02
C LEU A 427 -33.24 18.41 -27.53
N ALA A 428 -33.35 17.16 -27.10
CA ALA A 428 -34.48 16.30 -27.39
C ALA A 428 -34.82 15.45 -26.17
N LEU A 429 -35.94 15.75 -25.52
CA LEU A 429 -36.46 14.90 -24.44
C LEU A 429 -37.12 13.64 -25.04
N PRO A 430 -36.94 12.45 -24.45
CA PRO A 430 -37.62 11.24 -24.89
C PRO A 430 -39.15 11.42 -24.88
N PRO A 431 -39.90 10.83 -25.84
CA PRO A 431 -41.35 10.86 -25.81
C PRO A 431 -41.89 10.31 -24.49
N GLY A 432 -42.71 11.10 -23.79
CA GLY A 432 -43.25 10.73 -22.48
C GLY A 432 -42.29 10.92 -21.29
N ALA A 433 -41.12 11.54 -21.46
CA ALA A 433 -40.24 11.88 -20.34
C ALA A 433 -40.84 12.93 -19.38
N VAL A 434 -41.81 13.72 -19.84
CA VAL A 434 -42.51 14.74 -19.06
C VAL A 434 -44.01 14.47 -19.10
N GLN A 435 -44.47 13.56 -18.24
CA GLN A 435 -45.89 13.26 -17.99
C GLN A 435 -46.44 14.00 -16.75
N GLY A 436 -45.59 14.74 -16.05
CA GLY A 436 -45.84 15.48 -14.82
C GLY A 436 -44.59 16.30 -14.47
N PRO A 437 -44.43 16.76 -13.22
CA PRO A 437 -43.21 17.43 -12.79
C PRO A 437 -41.99 16.50 -12.92
N THR A 438 -41.08 16.84 -13.83
CA THR A 438 -39.87 16.07 -14.13
C THR A 438 -38.65 16.91 -13.76
N GLU A 439 -37.77 16.35 -12.94
CA GLU A 439 -36.48 16.97 -12.65
C GLU A 439 -35.49 16.68 -13.79
N LEU A 440 -34.87 17.73 -14.30
CA LEU A 440 -33.76 17.68 -15.23
C LEU A 440 -32.52 18.24 -14.54
N PHE A 441 -31.37 17.67 -14.85
CA PHE A 441 -30.09 18.16 -14.39
C PHE A 441 -29.38 18.86 -15.55
N VAL A 442 -28.87 20.06 -15.27
CA VAL A 442 -28.05 20.82 -16.19
C VAL A 442 -26.64 20.81 -15.66
N THR A 443 -25.73 20.22 -16.41
CA THR A 443 -24.30 20.19 -16.04
C THR A 443 -23.50 20.95 -17.06
N GLY A 444 -22.41 21.57 -16.61
CA GLY A 444 -21.49 22.23 -17.51
C GLY A 444 -20.06 21.99 -17.11
N ALA A 445 -19.17 21.95 -18.10
CA ALA A 445 -17.74 21.82 -17.89
C ALA A 445 -16.98 22.80 -18.77
N ARG A 446 -15.97 23.45 -18.18
CA ARG A 446 -15.19 24.50 -18.83
C ARG A 446 -13.95 23.93 -19.49
N TYR A 447 -13.82 24.11 -20.80
CA TYR A 447 -12.67 23.68 -21.59
C TYR A 447 -12.21 24.79 -22.53
N GLY A 448 -10.91 25.12 -22.51
CA GLY A 448 -10.36 26.16 -23.41
C GLY A 448 -10.97 27.55 -23.20
N GLY A 449 -11.46 27.84 -21.98
CA GLY A 449 -12.11 29.11 -21.62
C GLY A 449 -13.62 29.12 -21.84
N ALA A 450 -14.15 28.32 -22.76
CA ALA A 450 -15.57 28.16 -23.07
C ALA A 450 -16.24 27.06 -22.22
N TRP A 451 -17.57 27.10 -22.11
CA TRP A 451 -18.35 26.09 -21.41
C TRP A 451 -19.08 25.19 -22.37
N ALA A 452 -19.02 23.88 -22.14
CA ALA A 452 -19.94 22.91 -22.70
C ALA A 452 -21.02 22.63 -21.64
N VAL A 453 -22.27 22.96 -21.93
CA VAL A 453 -23.40 22.82 -21.00
C VAL A 453 -24.42 21.86 -21.60
N GLY A 454 -24.84 20.86 -20.84
CA GLY A 454 -25.73 19.80 -21.29
C GLY A 454 -26.86 19.52 -20.30
N VAL A 455 -27.97 19.02 -20.84
CA VAL A 455 -29.19 18.66 -20.09
C VAL A 455 -29.30 17.14 -20.03
N GLN A 456 -29.67 16.59 -18.89
CA GLN A 456 -29.80 15.14 -18.65
C GLN A 456 -30.91 14.84 -17.63
N LEU A 457 -31.44 13.62 -17.64
CA LEU A 457 -32.48 13.18 -16.68
C LEU A 457 -31.90 12.78 -15.31
N ASP A 458 -30.62 12.42 -15.26
CA ASP A 458 -29.89 12.02 -14.06
C ASP A 458 -28.48 12.65 -14.11
N PRO A 459 -27.86 13.04 -12.97
CA PRO A 459 -26.55 13.68 -12.95
C PRO A 459 -25.41 12.86 -13.61
N THR A 460 -25.60 11.55 -13.75
CA THR A 460 -24.66 10.61 -14.36
C THR A 460 -25.18 10.00 -15.68
N GLY A 461 -26.32 10.48 -16.16
CA GLY A 461 -27.00 9.98 -17.35
C GLY A 461 -26.40 10.45 -18.67
N LEU A 462 -27.07 10.09 -19.77
CA LEU A 462 -26.73 10.58 -21.10
C LEU A 462 -27.23 12.02 -21.28
N LEU A 463 -26.42 12.83 -21.97
CA LEU A 463 -26.83 14.17 -22.39
C LEU A 463 -27.94 14.06 -23.45
N LEU A 464 -29.04 14.76 -23.22
CA LEU A 464 -30.19 14.92 -24.11
C LEU A 464 -29.98 16.04 -25.13
N GLY A 465 -28.95 16.85 -24.90
CA GLY A 465 -28.44 17.88 -25.80
C GLY A 465 -27.22 18.55 -25.16
N GLU A 466 -26.48 19.32 -25.96
CA GLU A 466 -25.32 20.09 -25.51
C GLU A 466 -25.22 21.43 -26.28
N ILE A 467 -24.93 22.49 -25.56
CA ILE A 467 -24.54 23.79 -26.10
C ILE A 467 -23.10 24.11 -25.75
N ARG A 468 -22.46 24.93 -26.58
CA ARG A 468 -21.15 25.51 -26.30
C ARG A 468 -21.23 27.02 -26.28
N THR A 469 -20.83 27.62 -25.16
CA THR A 469 -20.86 29.06 -24.95
C THR A 469 -19.61 29.74 -25.48
N GLU A 470 -19.65 31.05 -25.60
CA GLU A 470 -18.44 31.87 -25.64
C GLU A 470 -17.59 31.72 -24.34
N PRO A 471 -16.28 32.07 -24.37
CA PRO A 471 -15.43 31.97 -23.20
C PRO A 471 -15.86 32.85 -22.02
N SER A 472 -15.98 32.26 -20.84
CA SER A 472 -16.31 32.98 -19.59
C SER A 472 -15.63 32.33 -18.40
N ALA A 473 -15.19 33.15 -17.44
CA ALA A 473 -14.67 32.67 -16.16
C ALA A 473 -15.75 32.46 -15.09
N ASP A 474 -16.97 32.94 -15.35
CA ASP A 474 -18.07 32.91 -14.41
C ASP A 474 -18.91 31.64 -14.62
N PRO A 475 -18.94 30.70 -13.65
CA PRO A 475 -19.76 29.49 -13.72
C PRO A 475 -21.26 29.80 -13.75
N ASP A 476 -21.71 30.82 -13.01
CA ASP A 476 -23.15 31.11 -12.90
C ASP A 476 -23.72 31.59 -14.22
N ARG A 477 -22.93 32.34 -15.01
CA ARG A 477 -23.31 32.72 -16.39
C ARG A 477 -23.47 31.51 -17.30
N ALA A 478 -22.61 30.50 -17.16
CA ALA A 478 -22.73 29.25 -17.94
C ALA A 478 -24.01 28.48 -17.56
N LEU A 479 -24.32 28.39 -16.27
CA LEU A 479 -25.53 27.71 -15.80
C LEU A 479 -26.81 28.48 -16.16
N ALA A 480 -26.80 29.82 -16.08
CA ALA A 480 -27.89 30.69 -16.52
C ALA A 480 -28.14 30.58 -18.04
N THR A 481 -27.08 30.38 -18.82
CA THR A 481 -27.19 30.10 -20.28
C THR A 481 -27.86 28.75 -20.53
N GLY A 482 -27.51 27.72 -19.76
CA GLY A 482 -28.19 26.42 -19.80
C GLY A 482 -29.68 26.49 -19.42
N LEU A 483 -30.02 27.32 -18.43
CA LEU A 483 -31.42 27.60 -18.06
C LEU A 483 -32.19 28.25 -19.22
N GLY A 484 -31.65 29.33 -19.79
CA GLY A 484 -32.29 30.02 -20.91
C GLY A 484 -32.49 29.13 -22.14
N TRP A 485 -31.51 28.27 -22.44
CA TRP A 485 -31.62 27.29 -23.51
C TRP A 485 -32.70 26.23 -23.26
N LEU A 486 -32.85 25.77 -22.02
CA LEU A 486 -33.92 24.85 -21.65
C LEU A 486 -35.30 25.52 -21.73
N GLU A 487 -35.42 26.78 -21.28
CA GLU A 487 -36.66 27.57 -21.39
C GLU A 487 -37.13 27.72 -22.84
N GLU A 488 -36.21 28.05 -23.76
CA GLU A 488 -36.51 28.17 -25.20
C GLU A 488 -37.01 26.83 -25.78
N TYR A 489 -36.39 25.72 -25.38
CA TYR A 489 -36.86 24.39 -25.78
C TYR A 489 -38.26 24.08 -25.21
N CYS A 490 -38.50 24.42 -23.95
CA CYS A 490 -39.75 24.19 -23.26
C CYS A 490 -40.91 24.96 -23.91
N GLU A 491 -40.70 26.23 -24.26
CA GLU A 491 -41.67 27.08 -24.96
C GLU A 491 -42.10 26.45 -26.30
N GLY A 492 -41.14 25.95 -27.09
CA GLY A 492 -41.40 25.26 -28.35
C GLY A 492 -42.03 23.87 -28.22
N SER A 493 -42.12 23.31 -27.00
CA SER A 493 -42.52 21.92 -26.75
C SER A 493 -43.74 21.79 -25.84
N GLY A 494 -44.41 22.90 -25.49
CA GLY A 494 -45.57 22.89 -24.58
C GLY A 494 -45.24 22.57 -23.12
N LEU A 495 -44.01 22.87 -22.70
CA LEU A 495 -43.52 22.69 -21.33
C LEU A 495 -43.12 24.03 -20.71
N ALA A 496 -42.95 24.07 -19.39
CA ALA A 496 -42.43 25.22 -18.66
C ALA A 496 -41.42 24.79 -17.59
N VAL A 497 -40.38 25.60 -17.37
CA VAL A 497 -39.47 25.43 -16.23
C VAL A 497 -40.12 26.08 -15.00
N ALA A 498 -40.60 25.26 -14.07
CA ALA A 498 -41.29 25.72 -12.86
C ALA A 498 -40.34 26.16 -11.75
N ARG A 499 -39.12 25.60 -11.71
CA ARG A 499 -38.10 25.93 -10.71
C ARG A 499 -36.70 25.66 -11.25
N ALA A 500 -35.79 26.60 -11.09
CA ALA A 500 -34.36 26.40 -11.34
C ALA A 500 -33.57 26.53 -10.03
N THR A 501 -32.69 25.57 -9.74
CA THR A 501 -31.83 25.61 -8.56
C THR A 501 -30.38 25.42 -8.97
N ASN A 502 -29.52 26.38 -8.61
CA ASN A 502 -28.07 26.26 -8.76
C ASN A 502 -27.53 25.36 -7.63
N LEU A 503 -26.94 24.24 -8.01
CA LEU A 503 -26.31 23.26 -7.12
C LEU A 503 -24.78 23.26 -7.27
N SER A 504 -24.20 24.26 -7.94
CA SER A 504 -22.76 24.32 -8.18
C SER A 504 -21.97 24.48 -6.87
N GLU A 505 -22.60 25.02 -5.82
CA GLU A 505 -22.03 25.06 -4.47
C GLU A 505 -21.88 23.66 -3.83
N ASP A 506 -22.68 22.68 -4.27
CA ASP A 506 -22.57 21.29 -3.82
C ASP A 506 -21.36 20.57 -4.45
N LEU A 507 -20.75 21.17 -5.49
CA LEU A 507 -19.50 20.68 -6.05
C LEU A 507 -18.32 21.03 -5.14
N PRO A 508 -17.27 20.19 -5.09
CA PRO A 508 -16.01 20.52 -4.43
C PRO A 508 -15.49 21.90 -4.88
N ALA A 509 -15.02 22.73 -3.95
CA ALA A 509 -14.60 24.10 -4.21
C ALA A 509 -13.60 24.25 -5.38
N GLU A 510 -12.74 23.25 -5.58
CA GLU A 510 -11.75 23.17 -6.65
C GLU A 510 -12.37 22.95 -8.05
N LEU A 511 -13.57 22.35 -8.11
CA LEU A 511 -14.29 22.08 -9.35
C LEU A 511 -15.23 23.23 -9.74
N ARG A 512 -15.67 24.06 -8.79
CA ARG A 512 -16.60 25.17 -9.05
C ARG A 512 -16.16 26.15 -10.17
N PRO A 513 -14.85 26.46 -10.35
CA PRO A 513 -14.41 27.30 -11.47
C PRO A 513 -14.48 26.61 -12.84
N HIS A 514 -14.69 25.28 -12.86
CA HIS A 514 -14.55 24.42 -14.03
C HIS A 514 -15.78 23.56 -14.31
N GLN A 515 -16.71 23.47 -13.37
CA GLN A 515 -17.92 22.68 -13.44
C GLN A 515 -19.09 23.41 -12.82
N VAL A 516 -20.26 23.22 -13.42
CA VAL A 516 -21.54 23.69 -12.88
C VAL A 516 -22.55 22.58 -12.83
N LEU A 517 -23.45 22.67 -11.86
CA LEU A 517 -24.56 21.75 -11.67
C LEU A 517 -25.82 22.56 -11.33
N GLY A 518 -26.89 22.31 -12.05
CA GLY A 518 -28.23 22.82 -11.77
C GLY A 518 -29.25 21.70 -11.77
N ARG A 519 -30.30 21.86 -10.97
CA ARG A 519 -31.47 20.98 -10.95
C ARG A 519 -32.71 21.80 -11.26
N PHE A 520 -33.32 21.54 -12.41
CA PHE A 520 -34.42 22.31 -12.96
C PHE A 520 -35.67 21.44 -13.04
N LEU A 521 -36.79 21.91 -12.50
CA LEU A 521 -38.07 21.22 -12.54
C LEU A 521 -38.85 21.69 -13.77
N VAL A 522 -39.18 20.76 -14.67
CA VAL A 522 -39.98 21.02 -15.86
C VAL A 522 -41.37 20.41 -15.68
N VAL A 523 -42.40 21.16 -16.06
CA VAL A 523 -43.81 20.74 -15.99
C VAL A 523 -44.48 20.94 -17.35
N PRO A 524 -45.57 20.20 -17.67
CA PRO A 524 -46.44 20.55 -18.79
C PRO A 524 -47.03 21.96 -18.62
N SER A 525 -47.12 22.74 -19.70
CA SER A 525 -47.64 24.12 -19.64
C SER A 525 -49.14 24.19 -19.31
N GLU A 526 -49.89 23.11 -19.53
CA GLU A 526 -51.27 22.97 -19.04
C GLU A 526 -51.26 22.66 -17.53
N GLY A 527 -51.17 23.70 -16.71
CA GLY A 527 -51.21 23.58 -15.25
C GLY A 527 -50.45 24.63 -14.44
N VAL A 528 -49.91 25.68 -15.08
CA VAL A 528 -49.21 26.76 -14.38
C VAL A 528 -50.20 27.81 -13.87
N THR A 529 -50.66 27.64 -12.62
CA THR A 529 -51.16 28.74 -11.77
C THR A 529 -50.29 28.85 -10.53
#